data_AF-A0A519X3Y2-F1
#
_entry.id   AF-A0A519X3Y2-F1
#
_cell.length_a   1.000
_cell.length_b   1.000
_cell.length_c   1.000
_cell.angle_alpha   90.00
_cell.angle_beta   90.00
_cell.angle_gamma   90.00
#
_symmetry.space_group_name_H-M   'P 1'
#
loop_
_entity.id
_entity.type
_entity.pdbx_description
1 polymer ?
#
loop_
_entity_poly.entity_id
_entity_poly.type
_entity_poly.pdbx_seq_one_letter_code
_entity_poly.pdbx_strand_id
1 'polypeptide(L)' 'MSFSFEQFSAFLNATAGLDFESFVEYHPDGTEVVILASPFPDISLCFTRVEWHEFFAALRQAAYMQQIYQMVHH' A
#
# COMPACT_ATOMS: atom_id res chain seq x y z
N MET A 1 0.12 11.67 -5.51
CA MET A 1 0.38 12.04 -4.11
C MET A 1 1.86 11.86 -3.84
N SER A 2 2.48 12.76 -3.10
CA SER A 2 3.89 12.65 -2.68
C SER A 2 3.92 12.67 -1.16
N PHE A 3 4.59 11.71 -0.55
CA PHE A 3 4.72 11.63 0.91
C PHE A 3 6.01 12.33 1.36
N SER A 4 5.99 12.95 2.54
CA SER A 4 7.23 13.18 3.29
C SER A 4 7.79 11.84 3.81
N PHE A 5 9.07 11.81 4.22
CA PHE A 5 9.67 10.58 4.78
C PHE A 5 8.90 10.03 5.99
N GLU A 6 8.47 10.90 6.90
CA GLU A 6 7.69 10.50 8.08
C GLU A 6 6.31 9.95 7.69
N GLN A 7 5.63 10.61 6.75
CA GLN A 7 4.32 10.16 6.25
C GLN A 7 4.43 8.82 5.54
N PHE A 8 5.50 8.60 4.77
CA PHE A 8 5.76 7.33 4.11
C PHE A 8 6.04 6.21 5.13
N SER A 9 6.84 6.49 6.16
CA SER A 9 7.11 5.51 7.22
C SER A 9 5.86 5.17 8.03
N ALA A 10 5.01 6.16 8.34
CA ALA A 10 3.73 5.94 9.00
C ALA A 10 2.78 5.11 8.12
N PHE A 11 2.74 5.38 6.81
CA PHE A 11 1.94 4.62 5.85
C PHE A 11 2.41 3.17 5.72
N LEU A 12 3.73 2.91 5.68
CA LEU A 12 4.27 1.54 5.69
C LEU A 12 3.85 0.78 6.94
N ASN A 13 3.95 1.41 8.12
CA ASN A 13 3.55 0.77 9.37
C ASN A 13 2.05 0.48 9.42
N ALA A 14 1.21 1.41 8.93
CA ALA A 14 -0.24 1.22 8.88
C ALA A 14 -0.65 0.10 7.90
N THR A 15 0.16 -0.19 6.88
CA THR A 15 -0.14 -1.17 5.84
C THR A 15 0.54 -2.53 6.04
N ALA A 16 1.55 -2.63 6.92
CA ALA A 16 2.39 -3.82 7.11
C ALA A 16 1.65 -5.09 7.57
N GLY A 17 0.44 -4.96 8.12
CA GLY A 17 -0.38 -6.09 8.59
C GLY A 17 -1.63 -6.35 7.76
N LEU A 18 -1.80 -5.66 6.63
CA LEU A 18 -2.96 -5.86 5.78
C LEU A 18 -2.78 -7.12 4.94
N ASP A 19 -3.76 -8.02 5.03
CA ASP A 19 -3.83 -9.22 4.22
C ASP A 19 -5.03 -9.16 3.28
N PHE A 20 -4.82 -9.54 2.02
CA PHE A 20 -5.85 -9.44 0.98
C PHE A 20 -7.08 -10.29 1.35
N GLU A 21 -6.87 -11.49 1.87
CA GLU A 21 -7.94 -12.43 2.23
C GLU A 21 -8.84 -11.93 3.36
N SER A 22 -8.32 -11.03 4.20
CA SER A 22 -9.05 -10.50 5.35
C SER A 22 -10.11 -9.45 4.95
N PHE A 23 -10.05 -8.92 3.73
CA PHE A 23 -10.86 -7.80 3.27
C PHE A 23 -11.46 -8.01 1.87
N VAL A 24 -11.52 -9.27 1.41
CA VAL A 24 -12.03 -9.61 0.08
C VAL A 24 -13.51 -9.28 -0.06
N GLU A 25 -13.81 -8.54 -1.12
CA GLU A 25 -15.12 -8.29 -1.67
C GLU A 25 -15.18 -8.76 -3.12
N TYR A 26 -16.38 -8.85 -3.67
CA TYR A 26 -16.60 -9.30 -5.05
C TYR A 26 -17.28 -8.21 -5.85
N HIS A 27 -16.69 -7.86 -6.99
CA HIS A 27 -17.41 -7.10 -8.00
C HIS A 27 -18.58 -7.90 -8.58
N PRO A 28 -19.56 -7.23 -9.22
CA PRO A 28 -20.71 -7.91 -9.83
C PRO A 28 -20.35 -8.96 -10.89
N ASP A 29 -19.14 -8.89 -11.45
CA ASP A 29 -18.60 -9.85 -12.41
C ASP A 29 -17.89 -11.05 -11.75
N GLY A 30 -17.80 -11.07 -10.42
CA GLY A 30 -17.12 -12.10 -9.63
C GLY A 30 -15.64 -11.86 -9.38
N THR A 31 -15.08 -10.71 -9.80
CA THR A 31 -13.67 -10.37 -9.55
C THR A 31 -13.44 -10.05 -8.08
N GLU A 32 -12.45 -10.69 -7.46
CA GLU A 32 -12.01 -10.41 -6.08
C GLU A 32 -11.29 -9.07 -6.00
N VAL A 33 -11.76 -8.22 -5.10
CA VAL A 33 -11.18 -6.90 -4.83
C VAL A 33 -11.09 -6.60 -3.34
N VAL A 34 -10.16 -5.74 -2.98
CA VAL A 34 -10.05 -5.16 -1.63
C VAL A 34 -10.19 -3.65 -1.74
N ILE A 35 -10.99 -3.09 -0.83
CA ILE A 35 -11.20 -1.64 -0.73
C ILE A 35 -10.43 -1.13 0.49
N LEU A 36 -9.41 -0.30 0.24
CA LEU A 36 -8.71 0.45 1.27
C LEU A 36 -9.31 1.84 1.39
N ALA A 37 -9.85 2.14 2.56
CA ALA A 37 -10.22 3.51 2.90
C ALA A 37 -8.94 4.36 2.94
N SER A 38 -8.87 5.38 2.07
CA SER A 38 -7.78 6.35 2.17
C SER A 38 -8.03 7.27 3.37
N PRO A 39 -6.99 7.93 3.92
CA PRO A 39 -7.18 8.96 4.95
C PRO A 39 -7.96 10.19 4.45
N PHE A 40 -8.30 10.26 3.15
CA PHE A 40 -9.24 11.24 2.60
C PHE A 40 -10.63 10.59 2.49
N PRO A 41 -11.65 11.10 3.20
CA PRO A 41 -12.95 10.44 3.33
C PRO A 41 -13.71 10.25 2.02
N ASP A 42 -13.34 11.00 0.97
CA ASP A 42 -14.00 10.95 -0.34
C ASP A 42 -13.30 10.01 -1.34
N ILE A 43 -12.19 9.37 -0.94
CA ILE A 43 -11.39 8.52 -1.83
C ILE A 43 -11.15 7.17 -1.16
N SER A 44 -11.57 6.11 -1.84
CA SER A 44 -11.18 4.73 -1.53
C SER A 44 -10.32 4.19 -2.66
N LEU A 45 -9.32 3.39 -2.30
CA LEU A 45 -8.47 2.68 -3.25
C LEU A 45 -9.03 1.26 -3.39
N CYS A 46 -9.36 0.87 -4.61
CA CYS A 46 -9.79 -0.49 -4.92
C CYS A 46 -8.65 -1.22 -5.61
N PHE A 47 -8.37 -2.44 -5.19
CA PHE A 47 -7.32 -3.27 -5.74
C PHE A 47 -7.84 -4.67 -6.04
N THR A 48 -7.55 -5.17 -7.23
CA THR A 48 -7.55 -6.62 -7.48
C THR A 48 -6.41 -7.29 -6.73
N ARG A 49 -6.45 -8.62 -6.63
CA ARG A 49 -5.38 -9.42 -6.03
C ARG A 49 -4.00 -9.16 -6.65
N VAL A 50 -3.96 -9.00 -7.97
CA VAL A 50 -2.70 -8.73 -8.70
C VAL A 50 -2.19 -7.34 -8.36
N GLU A 51 -3.03 -6.32 -8.48
CA GLU A 51 -2.67 -4.94 -8.17
C GLU A 51 -2.25 -4.74 -6.72
N TRP A 52 -2.91 -5.45 -5.78
CA TRP A 52 -2.51 -5.48 -4.38
C TRP A 52 -1.07 -5.97 -4.22
N HIS A 53 -0.73 -7.10 -4.84
CA HIS A 53 0.60 -7.66 -4.73
C HIS A 53 1.67 -6.74 -5.34
N GLU A 54 1.38 -6.16 -6.50
CA GLU A 54 2.25 -5.19 -7.17
C GLU A 54 2.45 -3.93 -6.34
N PHE A 55 1.38 -3.39 -5.75
CA PHE A 55 1.42 -2.21 -4.90
C PHE A 55 2.34 -2.43 -3.69
N PHE A 56 2.15 -3.54 -2.96
CA PHE A 56 3.00 -3.86 -1.81
C PHE A 56 4.44 -4.21 -2.21
N ALA A 57 4.67 -4.79 -3.39
CA ALA A 57 6.00 -5.02 -3.91
C ALA A 57 6.73 -3.69 -4.18
N ALA A 58 6.07 -2.74 -4.84
CA ALA A 58 6.61 -1.40 -5.09
C ALA A 58 6.88 -0.63 -3.78
N LEU A 59 5.99 -0.74 -2.80
CA LEU A 59 6.20 -0.14 -1.47
C LEU A 59 7.45 -0.69 -0.77
N ARG A 60 7.65 -2.01 -0.80
CA ARG A 60 8.86 -2.64 -0.22
C ARG A 60 10.13 -2.19 -0.93
N GLN A 61 10.09 -2.08 -2.26
CA GLN A 61 11.24 -1.59 -3.04
C GLN A 61 11.56 -0.13 -2.68
N ALA A 62 10.55 0.74 -2.55
CA ALA A 62 10.73 2.13 -2.14
C ALA A 62 11.30 2.23 -0.71
N ALA A 63 10.80 1.41 0.23
CA ALA A 63 11.34 1.33 1.58
C ALA A 63 12.81 0.90 1.61
N TYR A 64 13.17 -0.11 0.81
CA TYR A 64 14.54 -0.56 0.67
C TYR A 64 15.46 0.53 0.10
N MET A 65 15.02 1.25 -0.94
CA MET A 65 15.77 2.37 -1.49
C MET A 65 15.99 3.48 -0.46
N GLN A 66 14.97 3.81 0.35
CA GLN A 66 15.13 4.79 1.42
C GLN A 66 16.22 4.38 2.42
N GLN A 67 16.26 3.10 2.82
CA GLN A 67 17.29 2.59 3.73
C GLN A 67 18.70 2.72 3.12
N ILE A 68 18.87 2.38 1.85
CA ILE A 68 20.16 2.55 1.15
C ILE A 68 20.58 4.02 1.11
N TYR A 69 19.67 4.94 0.79
CA TYR A 69 19.95 6.37 0.79
C TYR A 69 20.39 6.86 2.18
N GLN A 70 19.73 6.41 3.25
CA GLN A 70 20.10 6.74 4.62
C GLN A 70 21.50 6.22 4.99
N MET A 71 21.89 5.04 4.51
CA MET A 71 23.22 4.46 4.79
C MET A 71 24.35 5.14 4.01
N VAL A 72 24.07 5.62 2.79
CA VAL A 72 25.09 6.23 1.91
C VAL A 72 25.35 7.69 2.25
N HIS A 73 24.34 8.40 2.73
CA HIS A 73 24.42 9.83 3.04
C HIS A 73 24.62 10.14 4.53
N HIS A 74 24.99 9.14 5.34
CA HIS A 74 25.42 9.27 6.73
C HIS A 74 26.92 9.00 6.89
#